data_AF-W2SWT6-F1
#
_entry.id   AF-W2SWT6-F1
#
_cell.length_a   1.000
_cell.length_b   1.000
_cell.length_c   1.000
_cell.angle_alpha   90.00
_cell.angle_beta   90.00
_cell.angle_gamma   90.00
#
_symmetry.space_group_name_H-M   'P 1'
#
loop_
_entity.id
_entity.type
_entity.pdbx_description
1 polymer ?
#
loop_
_entity_poly.entity_id
_entity_poly.type
_entity_poly.pdbx_seq_one_letter_code
_entity_poly.pdbx_strand_id
1 'polypeptide(L)'
;MYSCIIVTIIYALFNVALYVVVSPDEMVASPAVAVLFAEKVYGKFAFVMPLCVAISTVGSANGGIMTSSRYSNPIHPAVTM
;
A
#
# COMPACT_ATOMS: atom_id res chain seq x y z
N MET A 1 -18.26 12.79 -2.34
CA MET A 1 -18.05 13.08 -0.90
C MET A 1 -18.07 11.81 -0.04
N TYR A 2 -19.05 10.91 -0.18
CA TYR A 2 -19.12 9.67 0.60
C TYR A 2 -17.86 8.78 0.48
N SER A 3 -17.30 8.61 -0.72
CA SER A 3 -16.11 7.79 -0.95
C SER A 3 -14.88 8.29 -0.16
N CYS A 4 -14.53 9.57 -0.26
CA CYS A 4 -13.37 10.14 0.42
C CYS A 4 -13.45 9.96 1.94
N ILE A 5 -14.63 10.16 2.53
CA ILE A 5 -14.84 10.00 3.99
C ILE A 5 -14.63 8.54 4.40
N ILE A 6 -15.18 7.59 3.64
CA ILE A 6 -15.02 6.16 3.91
C ILE A 6 -13.55 5.75 3.81
N VAL A 7 -12.82 6.22 2.79
CA VAL A 7 -11.39 5.96 2.64
C VAL A 7 -10.61 6.49 3.85
N THR A 8 -10.89 7.72 4.29
CA THR A 8 -10.26 8.29 5.49
C THR A 8 -10.52 7.45 6.74
N ILE A 9 -11.76 6.99 6.94
CA ILE A 9 -12.12 6.15 8.09
C ILE A 9 -11.35 4.81 8.04
N ILE A 10 -11.32 4.14 6.89
CA ILE A 10 -10.61 2.87 6.72
C ILE A 10 -9.11 3.05 7.00
N TYR A 11 -8.50 4.11 6.47
CA TYR A 11 -7.09 4.42 6.74
C TYR A 11 -6.82 4.66 8.23
N ALA A 12 -7.70 5.38 8.93
CA ALA A 12 -7.56 5.59 10.36
C ALA A 12 -7.65 4.27 11.14
N LEU A 13 -8.65 3.44 10.84
CA LEU A 13 -8.85 2.13 11.49
C LEU A 13 -7.66 1.18 11.26
N PHE A 14 -7.07 1.18 10.06
CA PHE A 14 -5.90 0.37 9.77
C PHE A 14 -4.69 0.80 10.62
N ASN A 15 -4.44 2.11 10.76
CA ASN A 15 -3.38 2.61 11.64
C ASN A 15 -3.63 2.24 13.11
N VAL A 16 -4.88 2.33 13.59
CA VAL A 16 -5.24 1.89 14.96
C VAL A 16 -4.94 0.40 15.15
N ALA A 17 -5.31 -0.45 14.20
CA ALA A 17 -5.02 -1.89 14.27
C ALA A 17 -3.51 -2.17 14.31
N LEU A 18 -2.71 -1.44 13.53
CA LEU A 18 -1.25 -1.54 13.55
C LEU A 18 -0.67 -1.19 14.93
N TYR A 19 -1.08 -0.07 15.52
CA TYR A 19 -0.55 0.37 16.83
C TYR A 19 -0.93 -0.53 18.00
N VAL A 20 -2.04 -1.28 17.89
CA VAL A 20 -2.43 -2.26 18.92
C VAL A 20 -1.54 -3.51 18.90
N VAL A 21 -1.02 -3.89 17.74
CA VAL A 21 -0.30 -5.15 17.55
C VAL A 21 1.22 -4.96 17.45
N VAL A 22 1.67 -3.83 16.93
CA VAL A 22 3.07 -3.54 16.62
C VAL A 22 3.58 -2.38 17.47
N SER A 23 4.70 -2.60 18.17
CA SER A 23 5.36 -1.58 18.98
C SER A 23 5.97 -0.49 18.08
N PRO A 24 6.06 0.77 18.55
CA PRO A 24 6.59 1.86 17.74
C PRO A 24 8.03 1.62 17.26
N ASP A 25 8.89 1.00 18.09
CA ASP A 25 10.26 0.66 17.70
C ASP A 25 10.32 -0.36 16.54
N GLU A 26 9.46 -1.38 16.58
CA GLU A 26 9.37 -2.40 15.53
C GLU A 26 8.79 -1.83 14.23
N MET A 27 7.86 -0.88 14.33
CA MET A 27 7.26 -0.22 13.17
C MET A 27 8.29 0.61 12.39
N VAL A 28 9.19 1.30 13.07
CA VAL A 28 10.23 2.13 12.44
C VAL A 28 11.40 1.28 11.94
N ALA A 29 11.72 0.20 12.64
CA ALA A 29 12.77 -0.73 12.22
C ALA A 29 12.37 -1.60 11.01
N SER A 30 11.06 -1.87 10.83
CA SER A 30 10.59 -2.79 9.80
C SER A 30 10.25 -2.09 8.48
N PRO A 31 10.88 -2.46 7.35
CA PRO A 31 10.54 -1.92 6.03
C PRO A 31 9.17 -2.38 5.51
N ALA A 32 8.58 -3.43 6.12
CA ALA A 32 7.32 -4.03 5.69
C ALA A 32 6.38 -4.28 6.89
N VAL A 33 5.84 -3.18 7.45
CA VAL A 33 4.99 -3.20 8.64
C VAL A 33 3.76 -4.11 8.50
N ALA A 34 3.17 -4.18 7.30
CA ALA A 34 2.01 -5.05 7.04
C ALA A 34 2.34 -6.54 7.18
N VAL A 35 3.56 -6.96 6.80
CA VAL A 35 4.01 -8.36 6.93
C VAL A 35 4.25 -8.67 8.40
N LEU A 36 4.92 -7.76 9.12
CA LEU A 36 5.15 -7.89 10.56
C LEU A 36 3.83 -8.03 11.35
N PHE A 37 2.82 -7.23 10.99
CA PHE A 37 1.47 -7.35 11.55
C PHE A 37 0.87 -8.74 11.28
N ALA A 38 0.97 -9.23 10.04
CA ALA A 38 0.43 -10.53 9.67
C ALA A 38 1.15 -11.70 10.35
N GLU A 39 2.46 -11.61 10.56
CA GLU A 39 3.21 -12.62 11.34
C GLU A 39 2.71 -12.70 12.78
N LYS A 40 2.43 -11.55 13.41
CA LYS A 40 1.92 -11.49 14.78
C LYS A 40 0.46 -11.94 14.92
N VAL A 41 -0.39 -11.70 13.92
CA VAL A 41 -1.83 -12.00 13.98
C VAL A 41 -2.18 -13.38 13.39
N TYR A 42 -1.64 -13.70 12.21
CA TYR A 42 -2.03 -14.89 11.44
C TYR A 42 -1.05 -16.07 11.57
N GLY A 43 0.14 -15.86 12.16
CA GLY A 43 1.13 -16.92 12.40
C GLY A 43 1.48 -17.68 11.12
N LYS A 44 1.16 -18.98 11.06
CA LYS A 44 1.45 -19.86 9.89
C LYS A 44 0.80 -19.39 8.57
N PHE A 45 -0.24 -18.56 8.61
CA PHE A 45 -0.90 -18.02 7.42
C PHE A 45 -0.41 -16.62 7.02
N ALA A 46 0.67 -16.12 7.63
CA ALA A 46 1.22 -14.79 7.35
C ALA A 46 1.58 -14.56 5.87
N PHE A 47 1.87 -15.62 5.10
CA PHE A 47 2.20 -15.53 3.68
C PHE A 47 1.08 -14.95 2.80
N VAL A 48 -0.17 -14.96 3.27
CA VAL A 48 -1.30 -14.41 2.51
C VAL A 48 -1.21 -12.89 2.42
N MET A 49 -0.70 -12.23 3.45
CA MET A 49 -0.55 -10.77 3.49
C MET A 49 0.39 -10.23 2.40
N PRO A 50 1.65 -10.69 2.25
CA PRO A 50 2.52 -10.22 1.18
C PRO A 50 1.99 -10.61 -0.21
N LEU A 51 1.27 -11.73 -0.36
CA LEU A 51 0.65 -12.10 -1.63
C LEU A 51 -0.41 -11.07 -2.07
N CYS A 52 -1.34 -10.72 -1.18
CA CYS A 52 -2.36 -9.71 -1.46
C CYS A 52 -1.74 -8.32 -1.72
N VAL A 53 -0.73 -7.92 -0.93
CA VAL A 53 -0.03 -6.64 -1.11
C VAL A 53 0.72 -6.59 -2.44
N ALA A 54 1.37 -7.69 -2.85
CA ALA A 54 2.05 -7.76 -4.13
C ALA A 54 1.06 -7.60 -5.30
N ILE A 55 -0.06 -8.32 -5.27
CA ILE A 55 -1.10 -8.22 -6.30
C ILE A 55 -1.68 -6.79 -6.36
N SER A 56 -1.94 -6.18 -5.20
CA SER A 56 -2.44 -4.80 -5.13
C SER A 56 -1.45 -3.80 -5.74
N THR A 57 -0.16 -3.96 -5.45
CA THR A 57 0.89 -3.07 -5.97
C THR A 57 1.06 -3.22 -7.48
N VAL A 58 1.02 -4.46 -8.00
CA VAL A 58 1.05 -4.73 -9.46
C VAL A 58 -0.17 -4.12 -10.15
N GLY A 59 -1.37 -4.26 -9.56
CA GLY A 59 -2.58 -3.64 -10.09
C GLY A 59 -2.48 -2.11 -10.15
N SER A 60 -1.96 -1.48 -9.09
CA SER A 60 -1.71 -0.04 -9.04
C SER A 60 -0.68 0.41 -10.09
N ALA A 61 0.41 -0.34 -10.28
CA ALA A 61 1.42 -0.04 -11.29
C ALA A 61 0.85 -0.12 -12.72
N ASN A 62 0.04 -1.15 -13.02
CA ASN A 62 -0.63 -1.27 -14.32
C ASN A 62 -1.59 -0.10 -14.59
N GLY A 63 -2.40 0.29 -13.60
CA GLY A 63 -3.28 1.47 -13.70
C GLY A 63 -2.51 2.78 -13.89
N GLY A 64 -1.33 2.89 -13.25
CA GLY A 64 -0.40 3.99 -13.44
C GLY A 64 0.09 4.11 -14.88
N ILE A 65 0.55 3.02 -15.48
CA ILE A 65 1.04 2.98 -16.87
C ILE A 65 -0.06 3.42 -17.87
N MET A 66 -1.30 2.96 -17.67
CA MET A 66 -2.44 3.36 -18.50
C MET A 66 -2.79 4.85 -18.39
N THR A 67 -2.47 5.48 -17.26
CA THR A 67 -2.69 6.92 -17.04
C THR A 67 -1.51 7.75 -17.57
N SER A 68 -0.28 7.28 -17.34
CA SER A 68 0.95 7.92 -17.84
C SER A 68 0.99 8.01 -19.36
N SER A 69 0.51 6.99 -20.07
CA SER A 69 0.41 7.02 -21.54
C SER A 69 -0.56 8.10 -22.08
N ARG A 70 -1.52 8.54 -21.26
CA ARG A 70 -2.44 9.64 -21.60
C ARG A 70 -1.82 11.02 -21.34
N TYR A 71 -0.91 11.09 -20.37
CA TYR A 71 -0.18 12.32 -20.04
C TYR A 71 1.07 12.51 -20.90
N SER A 72 1.62 11.45 -21.50
CA SER A 72 2.87 11.50 -22.30
C SER A 72 2.74 12.19 -23.66
N ASN A 73 1.59 12.78 -24.00
CA ASN A 73 1.44 13.61 -25.20
C ASN A 73 0.87 15.00 -24.88
N PRO A 74 1.77 15.97 -24.60
CA PRO A 74 1.58 17.33 -25.07
C PRO A 74 2.92 17.85 -25.62
N ILE A 75 3.14 17.72 -26.93
CA ILE A 75 4.09 18.52 -27.74
C ILE A 75 5.25 19.18 -26.95
N HIS A 76 6.25 18.43 -26.47
CA HIS A 76 7.67 18.85 -26.31
C HIS A 76 8.55 17.69 -25.77
N PRO A 77 9.76 17.45 -26.31
CA PRO A 77 10.64 16.36 -25.88
C PRO A 77 11.40 16.72 -24.59
N ALA A 78 11.21 15.95 -23.52
CA ALA A 78 12.07 15.99 -22.33
C ALA A 78 11.87 14.77 -21.40
N VAL A 79 11.70 13.55 -21.95
CA VAL A 79 11.64 12.32 -21.12
C VAL A 79 12.62 11.28 -21.68
N THR A 80 13.90 11.60 -21.53
CA THR A 80 14.99 10.63 -21.35
C THR A 80 16.03 11.28 -20.43
N MET A 81 15.78 11.27 -19.12
CA MET A 81 16.80 11.11 -18.07
C MET A 81 16.14 10.83 -16.73
#